data_AF-A0A5M6ZKP4-F1
#
_entry.id   AF-A0A5M6ZKP4-F1
#
_cell.length_a   1.000
_cell.length_b   1.000
_cell.length_c   1.000
_cell.angle_alpha   90.00
_cell.angle_beta   90.00
_cell.angle_gamma   90.00
#
_symmetry.space_group_name_H-M   'P 1'
#
loop_
_entity.id
_entity.type
_entity.pdbx_description
1 polymer ?
#
loop_
_entity_poly.entity_id
_entity_poly.type
_entity_poly.pdbx_seq_one_letter_code
_entity_poly.pdbx_strand_id
1 'polypeptide(L)'
;MTAPRPEFPGVEAPALREAEARNLCTDCGVSRLEDPKACGRACQFIQPDYPALEARVHGRARDPARPDELHFGPFRRMVRAALKAPREGAQWTGIATRLAERLLETDAVDVVLTVAPDPDDRWKPVPVMVTRADGMAHVRGMRMGYSPLIALIEPVRAKGYKRVAVIGIPCQVYALRALETELDLDALYVIGTPCSDNTTTERFHQFLALLSDQPGAITYLEFRADYQVELRFEDGRRKTIPFLKLPISKLPPDFFPLTCRTCVDYTNVLADITVGYMGGEGEQWLLVRNARGEALLDLIADEAALAEPGSKGKRQTAVTGFIANTERAAGGLPLRAMPDWARPIAAWLMPKIGPRGLEFARARVEMKASETVLHLRRQEPRRMKNMIPDHVWRLVAPYGLKPEAGERGEHDPPGS
;
A
#
# COMPACT_ATOMS: atom_id res chain seq x y z
N MET A 1 -26.09 -13.84 -12.78
CA MET A 1 -25.89 -13.04 -14.01
C MET A 1 -24.80 -12.04 -13.68
N THR A 2 -23.58 -12.24 -14.19
CA THR A 2 -22.44 -11.35 -13.97
C THR A 2 -22.65 -10.06 -14.77
N ALA A 3 -22.54 -8.91 -14.13
CA ALA A 3 -22.60 -7.60 -14.77
C ALA A 3 -21.58 -7.51 -15.93
N PRO A 4 -21.88 -6.77 -17.01
CA PRO A 4 -20.95 -6.57 -18.11
C PRO A 4 -19.66 -5.93 -17.59
N ARG A 5 -18.51 -6.52 -17.92
CA ARG A 5 -17.19 -6.06 -17.50
C ARG A 5 -16.77 -4.87 -18.36
N PRO A 6 -15.89 -3.97 -17.88
CA PRO A 6 -15.44 -2.84 -18.69
C PRO A 6 -14.69 -3.34 -19.92
N GLU A 7 -15.35 -3.32 -21.08
CA GLU A 7 -14.77 -3.68 -22.38
C GLU A 7 -14.23 -2.41 -23.05
N PHE A 8 -13.10 -1.92 -22.57
CA PHE A 8 -12.27 -1.01 -23.34
C PHE A 8 -11.27 -1.84 -24.16
N PRO A 9 -10.99 -1.47 -25.42
CA PRO A 9 -9.97 -2.18 -26.21
C PRO A 9 -8.65 -2.32 -25.45
N GLY A 10 -8.19 -3.56 -25.27
CA GLY A 10 -6.95 -3.83 -24.54
C GLY A 10 -7.05 -3.79 -23.02
N VAL A 11 -8.25 -3.67 -22.44
CA VAL A 11 -8.49 -3.85 -21.00
C VAL A 11 -9.43 -5.03 -20.81
N GLU A 12 -8.93 -6.10 -20.18
CA GLU A 12 -9.68 -7.32 -19.96
C GLU A 12 -9.76 -7.63 -18.47
N ALA A 13 -10.96 -7.94 -17.98
CA ALA A 13 -11.17 -8.52 -16.65
C ALA A 13 -11.53 -10.00 -16.79
N PRO A 14 -10.57 -10.94 -16.69
CA PRO A 14 -10.85 -12.38 -16.73
C PRO A 14 -11.76 -12.83 -15.59
N ALA A 15 -12.46 -13.94 -15.80
CA ALA A 15 -13.20 -14.57 -14.70
C ALA A 15 -12.19 -15.27 -13.78
N LEU A 16 -12.32 -15.07 -12.48
CA LEU A 16 -11.45 -15.66 -11.47
C LEU A 16 -12.21 -16.75 -10.72
N ARG A 17 -11.50 -17.77 -10.24
CA ARG A 17 -12.10 -18.80 -9.38
C ARG A 17 -12.57 -18.18 -8.07
N GLU A 18 -13.49 -18.86 -7.40
CA GLU A 18 -13.87 -18.53 -6.04
C GLU A 18 -12.66 -18.67 -5.10
N ALA A 19 -12.61 -17.81 -4.08
CA ALA A 19 -11.53 -17.86 -3.10
C ALA A 19 -11.75 -19.03 -2.14
N GLU A 20 -10.71 -19.83 -1.97
CA GLU A 20 -10.63 -20.73 -0.83
C GLU A 20 -10.56 -19.93 0.47
N ALA A 21 -11.51 -20.17 1.38
CA ALA A 21 -11.65 -19.39 2.61
C ALA A 21 -10.40 -19.51 3.51
N ARG A 22 -10.00 -18.38 4.10
CA ARG A 22 -8.84 -18.25 5.00
C ARG A 22 -9.19 -17.25 6.11
N ASN A 23 -8.68 -17.47 7.32
CA ASN A 23 -8.98 -16.61 8.48
C ASN A 23 -8.38 -15.19 8.35
N LEU A 24 -7.07 -15.08 8.12
CA LEU A 24 -6.38 -13.80 7.92
C LEU A 24 -6.13 -13.57 6.42
N CYS A 25 -7.15 -13.09 5.69
CA CYS A 25 -7.05 -12.87 4.25
C CYS A 25 -7.74 -11.57 3.80
N THR A 26 -7.05 -10.84 2.93
CA THR A 26 -7.58 -9.67 2.19
C THR A 26 -7.53 -9.93 0.68
N ASP A 27 -7.65 -11.20 0.31
CA ASP A 27 -7.75 -11.69 -1.06
C ASP A 27 -6.73 -11.09 -2.03
N CYS A 28 -5.43 -11.37 -1.83
CA CYS A 28 -4.41 -10.97 -2.81
C CYS A 28 -4.52 -11.75 -4.13
N GLY A 29 -5.29 -12.84 -4.17
CA GLY A 29 -5.57 -13.67 -5.35
C GLY A 29 -4.97 -15.07 -5.29
N VAL A 30 -4.00 -15.35 -4.41
CA VAL A 30 -3.36 -16.69 -4.34
C VAL A 30 -4.34 -17.80 -3.98
N SER A 31 -5.32 -17.53 -3.11
CA SER A 31 -6.36 -18.51 -2.74
C SER A 31 -7.34 -18.84 -3.87
N ARG A 32 -7.23 -18.18 -5.03
CA ARG A 32 -8.03 -18.41 -6.23
C ARG A 32 -7.26 -19.12 -7.35
N LEU A 33 -5.95 -19.35 -7.14
CA LEU A 33 -5.14 -20.13 -8.06
C LEU A 33 -5.56 -21.60 -8.03
N GLU A 34 -5.11 -22.36 -9.02
CA GLU A 34 -5.27 -23.81 -9.13
C GLU A 34 -4.64 -24.53 -7.92
N ASP A 35 -3.51 -24.01 -7.41
CA ASP A 35 -2.95 -24.39 -6.11
C ASP A 35 -3.27 -23.31 -5.04
N PRO A 36 -4.44 -23.36 -4.38
CA PRO A 36 -4.77 -22.43 -3.31
C PRO A 36 -3.95 -22.70 -2.03
N LYS A 37 -3.22 -23.81 -1.94
CA LYS A 37 -2.30 -24.10 -0.82
C LYS A 37 -1.01 -23.29 -0.93
N ALA A 38 -0.76 -22.65 -2.07
CA ALA A 38 0.31 -21.66 -2.24
C ALA A 38 0.30 -20.52 -1.23
N CYS A 39 -0.86 -20.24 -0.62
CA CYS A 39 -0.96 -19.35 0.53
C CYS A 39 0.06 -19.71 1.63
N GLY A 40 0.32 -21.00 1.89
CA GLY A 40 1.22 -21.46 2.95
C GLY A 40 2.68 -21.03 2.78
N ARG A 41 3.12 -20.77 1.53
CA ARG A 41 4.48 -20.30 1.20
C ARG A 41 4.55 -18.84 0.74
N ALA A 42 3.42 -18.26 0.31
CA ALA A 42 3.37 -16.94 -0.32
C ALA A 42 2.62 -15.87 0.49
N CYS A 43 1.96 -16.22 1.59
CA CYS A 43 1.19 -15.26 2.37
C CYS A 43 2.04 -14.58 3.47
N GLN A 44 2.15 -13.25 3.40
CA GLN A 44 2.82 -12.47 4.45
C GLN A 44 2.11 -12.50 5.81
N PHE A 45 0.86 -12.96 5.88
CA PHE A 45 0.11 -13.11 7.13
C PHE A 45 0.22 -14.52 7.74
N ILE A 46 1.14 -15.35 7.22
CA ILE A 46 1.43 -16.67 7.76
C ILE A 46 2.85 -16.70 8.33
N GLN A 47 3.87 -16.51 7.48
CA GLN A 47 5.27 -16.50 7.87
C GLN A 47 6.10 -15.73 6.83
N PRO A 48 6.12 -14.38 6.89
CA PRO A 48 6.86 -13.57 5.94
C PRO A 48 8.38 -13.70 6.09
N ASP A 49 9.10 -13.76 4.97
CA ASP A 49 10.56 -13.78 4.87
C ASP A 49 11.04 -12.60 4.01
N TYR A 50 11.00 -11.41 4.62
CA TYR A 50 11.45 -10.18 3.96
C TYR A 50 12.95 -10.19 3.64
N PRO A 51 13.86 -10.63 4.53
CA PRO A 51 15.30 -10.64 4.22
C PRO A 51 15.64 -11.45 2.97
N ALA A 52 15.10 -12.68 2.82
CA ALA A 52 15.40 -13.51 1.66
C ALA A 52 14.76 -12.95 0.38
N LEU A 53 13.53 -12.44 0.46
CA LEU A 53 12.86 -11.83 -0.70
C LEU A 53 13.55 -10.53 -1.14
N GLU A 54 13.99 -9.71 -0.20
CA GLU A 54 14.76 -8.50 -0.50
C GLU A 54 16.10 -8.83 -1.15
N ALA A 55 16.83 -9.80 -0.61
CA ALA A 55 18.07 -10.28 -1.20
C ALA A 55 17.86 -10.76 -2.64
N ARG A 56 16.78 -11.51 -2.90
CA ARG A 56 16.44 -12.00 -4.24
C ARG A 56 16.07 -10.88 -5.20
N VAL A 57 15.24 -9.93 -4.77
CA VAL A 57 14.64 -8.90 -5.65
C VAL A 57 15.59 -7.71 -5.88
N HIS A 58 16.37 -7.34 -4.87
CA HIS A 58 17.24 -6.15 -4.90
C HIS A 58 18.74 -6.49 -4.91
N GLY A 59 19.09 -7.77 -4.78
CA GLY A 59 20.48 -8.25 -4.66
C GLY A 59 21.05 -8.18 -3.25
N ARG A 60 20.29 -7.66 -2.28
CA ARG A 60 20.65 -7.60 -0.85
C ARG A 60 19.43 -7.32 0.03
N ALA A 61 19.53 -7.72 1.30
CA ALA A 61 18.60 -7.29 2.34
C ALA A 61 18.93 -5.86 2.84
N ARG A 62 18.11 -5.37 3.79
CA ARG A 62 18.37 -4.11 4.52
C ARG A 62 19.78 -4.09 5.12
N ASP A 63 20.47 -2.98 4.92
CA ASP A 63 21.79 -2.70 5.47
C ASP A 63 21.67 -1.94 6.81
N PRO A 64 22.09 -2.51 7.95
CA PRO A 64 22.08 -1.82 9.25
C PRO A 64 22.89 -0.52 9.28
N ALA A 65 23.89 -0.36 8.41
CA ALA A 65 24.69 0.85 8.29
C ALA A 65 23.98 1.98 7.52
N ARG A 66 22.81 1.69 6.93
CA ARG A 66 21.95 2.66 6.23
C ARG A 66 20.64 2.86 7.00
N PRO A 67 20.56 3.83 7.92
CA PRO A 67 19.46 3.94 8.89
C PRO A 67 18.06 3.99 8.26
N ASP A 68 17.93 4.64 7.10
CA ASP A 68 16.65 4.75 6.39
C ASP A 68 16.12 3.42 5.86
N GLU A 69 16.98 2.41 5.67
CA GLU A 69 16.54 1.10 5.21
C GLU A 69 15.79 0.33 6.28
N LEU A 70 15.98 0.65 7.56
CA LEU A 70 15.15 0.11 8.63
C LEU A 70 13.68 0.46 8.41
N HIS A 71 13.38 1.68 7.93
CA HIS A 71 12.03 2.16 7.67
C HIS A 71 11.52 1.83 6.28
N PHE A 72 12.38 1.97 5.28
CA PHE A 72 11.97 2.00 3.87
C PHE A 72 12.42 0.77 3.07
N GLY A 73 13.19 -0.13 3.70
CA GLY A 73 13.81 -1.28 3.06
C GLY A 73 14.96 -0.91 2.13
N PRO A 74 15.50 -1.86 1.34
CA PRO A 74 16.56 -1.57 0.38
C PRO A 74 16.11 -0.56 -0.68
N PHE A 75 16.91 0.46 -0.89
CA PHE A 75 16.72 1.41 -1.99
C PHE A 75 18.04 1.93 -2.58
N ARG A 76 17.94 2.47 -3.79
CA ARG A 76 19.01 3.21 -4.47
C ARG A 76 18.90 4.70 -4.20
N ARG A 77 17.70 5.28 -4.40
CA ARG A 77 17.40 6.68 -4.07
C ARG A 77 15.92 6.91 -3.77
N MET A 78 15.66 8.01 -3.06
CA MET A 78 14.32 8.54 -2.81
C MET A 78 14.20 9.93 -3.42
N VAL A 79 13.10 10.21 -4.10
CA VAL A 79 12.85 11.52 -4.71
C VAL A 79 11.41 11.96 -4.46
N ARG A 80 11.19 13.28 -4.36
CA ARG A 80 9.87 13.85 -4.62
C ARG A 80 9.69 13.95 -6.12
N ALA A 81 8.48 13.68 -6.59
CA ALA A 81 8.18 13.67 -8.00
C ALA A 81 6.77 14.16 -8.32
N ALA A 82 6.64 14.79 -9.47
CA ALA A 82 5.38 15.14 -10.11
C ALA A 82 5.54 15.03 -11.63
N LEU A 83 4.53 14.53 -12.36
CA LEU A 83 4.50 14.72 -13.80
C LEU A 83 4.30 16.21 -14.10
N LYS A 84 5.10 16.76 -15.01
CA LYS A 84 5.00 18.15 -15.48
C LYS A 84 3.61 18.44 -16.07
N ALA A 85 3.02 17.43 -16.71
CA ALA A 85 1.63 17.43 -17.15
C ALA A 85 0.84 16.33 -16.38
N PRO A 86 0.12 16.68 -15.30
CA PRO A 86 -0.72 15.74 -14.57
C PRO A 86 -1.76 15.07 -15.47
N ARG A 87 -1.96 13.76 -15.31
CA ARG A 87 -2.92 12.97 -16.09
C ARG A 87 -4.32 13.06 -15.45
N GLU A 88 -5.31 13.38 -16.26
CA GLU A 88 -6.71 13.41 -15.84
C GLU A 88 -7.15 12.06 -15.25
N GLY A 89 -7.92 12.11 -14.16
CA GLY A 89 -8.40 10.94 -13.43
C GLY A 89 -7.36 10.25 -12.54
N ALA A 90 -6.10 10.71 -12.52
CA ALA A 90 -5.08 10.16 -11.64
C ALA A 90 -5.28 10.55 -10.16
N GLN A 91 -4.83 9.67 -9.25
CA GLN A 91 -4.87 9.94 -7.80
C GLN A 91 -3.96 11.11 -7.39
N TRP A 92 -2.88 11.32 -8.12
CA TRP A 92 -1.96 12.43 -7.92
C TRP A 92 -1.67 13.04 -9.30
N THR A 93 -0.43 12.93 -9.80
CA THR A 93 -0.11 13.37 -11.16
C THR A 93 -0.16 12.26 -12.19
N GLY A 94 -0.16 10.99 -11.77
CA GLY A 94 -0.32 9.83 -12.66
C GLY A 94 0.96 9.05 -12.96
N ILE A 95 2.01 9.20 -12.15
CA ILE A 95 3.32 8.53 -12.35
C ILE A 95 3.17 7.01 -12.53
N ALA A 96 2.48 6.31 -11.62
CA ALA A 96 2.36 4.84 -11.70
C ALA A 96 1.71 4.37 -13.01
N THR A 97 0.63 5.05 -13.43
CA THR A 97 -0.02 4.78 -14.71
C THR A 97 0.90 5.09 -15.88
N ARG A 98 1.61 6.23 -15.86
CA ARG A 98 2.49 6.64 -16.96
C ARG A 98 3.68 5.68 -17.12
N LEU A 99 4.27 5.20 -16.03
CA LEU A 99 5.34 4.19 -16.07
C LEU A 99 4.89 2.91 -16.79
N ALA A 100 3.72 2.38 -16.43
CA ALA A 100 3.17 1.19 -17.07
C ALA A 100 2.73 1.44 -18.53
N GLU A 101 2.19 2.62 -18.80
CA GLU A 101 1.86 3.07 -20.17
C GLU A 101 3.12 3.10 -21.05
N ARG A 102 4.24 3.67 -20.57
CA ARG A 102 5.52 3.67 -21.29
C ARG A 102 6.02 2.25 -21.58
N LEU A 103 5.89 1.32 -20.64
CA LEU A 103 6.30 -0.08 -20.87
C LEU A 103 5.52 -0.74 -22.02
N LEU A 104 4.22 -0.44 -22.15
CA LEU A 104 3.40 -0.91 -23.28
C LEU A 104 3.75 -0.15 -24.58
N GLU A 105 3.95 1.16 -24.53
CA GLU A 105 4.32 1.97 -25.71
C GLU A 105 5.67 1.56 -26.33
N THR A 106 6.60 1.06 -25.51
CA THR A 106 7.91 0.61 -25.97
C THR A 106 7.99 -0.90 -26.18
N ASP A 107 6.87 -1.62 -26.12
CA ASP A 107 6.80 -3.09 -26.19
C ASP A 107 7.75 -3.78 -25.19
N ALA A 108 8.03 -3.16 -24.04
CA ALA A 108 8.90 -3.73 -23.00
C ALA A 108 8.17 -4.82 -22.20
N VAL A 109 6.84 -4.78 -22.19
CA VAL A 109 5.95 -5.78 -21.60
C VAL A 109 4.83 -6.13 -22.57
N ASP A 110 4.32 -7.35 -22.46
CA ASP A 110 3.14 -7.81 -23.21
C ASP A 110 1.84 -7.37 -22.53
N VAL A 111 1.88 -7.24 -21.20
CA VAL A 111 0.69 -7.02 -20.36
C VAL A 111 1.04 -6.32 -19.05
N VAL A 112 0.13 -5.45 -18.61
CA VAL A 112 0.14 -4.83 -17.28
C VAL A 112 -1.02 -5.40 -16.45
N LEU A 113 -0.72 -5.92 -15.27
CA LEU A 113 -1.72 -6.33 -14.28
C LEU A 113 -1.99 -5.17 -13.32
N THR A 114 -3.24 -4.73 -13.24
CA THR A 114 -3.65 -3.63 -12.36
C THR A 114 -5.14 -3.73 -12.02
N VAL A 115 -5.74 -2.66 -11.51
CA VAL A 115 -7.15 -2.61 -11.14
C VAL A 115 -7.91 -1.52 -11.91
N ALA A 116 -9.05 -1.89 -12.45
CA ALA A 116 -10.05 -0.99 -13.02
C ALA A 116 -11.12 -0.66 -11.97
N PRO A 117 -11.91 0.43 -12.15
CA PRO A 117 -13.17 0.57 -11.42
C PRO A 117 -14.18 -0.48 -11.89
N ASP A 118 -15.03 -0.95 -10.99
CA ASP A 118 -16.25 -1.67 -11.37
C ASP A 118 -17.19 -0.70 -12.11
N PRO A 119 -17.85 -1.13 -13.21
CA PRO A 119 -18.78 -0.28 -13.97
C PRO A 119 -19.91 0.30 -13.12
N ASP A 120 -20.35 -0.43 -12.10
CA ASP A 120 -21.45 -0.01 -11.22
C ASP A 120 -20.95 0.65 -9.92
N ASP A 121 -19.64 0.58 -9.63
CA ASP A 121 -19.03 1.16 -8.44
C ASP A 121 -17.57 1.58 -8.69
N ARG A 122 -17.36 2.91 -8.82
CA ARG A 122 -16.03 3.49 -9.08
C ARG A 122 -14.97 3.16 -8.04
N TRP A 123 -15.37 2.83 -6.80
CA TRP A 123 -14.44 2.52 -5.72
C TRP A 123 -14.07 1.05 -5.69
N LYS A 124 -14.98 0.19 -6.13
CA LYS A 124 -14.77 -1.25 -6.15
C LYS A 124 -13.65 -1.62 -7.13
N PRO A 125 -12.58 -2.28 -6.66
CA PRO A 125 -11.50 -2.69 -7.56
C PRO A 125 -11.89 -3.93 -8.36
N VAL A 126 -11.58 -3.91 -9.65
CA VAL A 126 -11.68 -5.07 -10.55
C VAL A 126 -10.28 -5.38 -11.09
N PRO A 127 -9.66 -6.54 -10.77
CA PRO A 127 -8.40 -6.94 -11.38
C PRO A 127 -8.54 -7.02 -12.91
N VAL A 128 -7.61 -6.39 -13.63
CA VAL A 128 -7.58 -6.36 -15.09
C VAL A 128 -6.17 -6.60 -15.64
N MET A 129 -6.15 -7.15 -16.85
CA MET A 129 -4.99 -7.18 -17.74
C MET A 129 -5.13 -6.06 -18.77
N VAL A 130 -4.09 -5.23 -18.89
CA VAL A 130 -4.03 -4.16 -19.88
C VAL A 130 -2.93 -4.47 -20.89
N THR A 131 -3.28 -4.56 -22.17
CA THR A 131 -2.37 -4.95 -23.27
C THR A 131 -2.16 -3.85 -24.30
N ARG A 132 -2.80 -2.68 -24.10
CA ARG A 132 -2.60 -1.49 -24.94
C ARG A 132 -2.34 -0.27 -24.08
N ALA A 133 -1.43 0.58 -24.53
CA ALA A 133 -1.04 1.79 -23.80
C ALA A 133 -2.24 2.73 -23.54
N ASP A 134 -3.10 2.95 -24.54
CA ASP A 134 -4.32 3.76 -24.40
C ASP A 134 -5.29 3.21 -23.33
N GLY A 135 -5.31 1.89 -23.15
CA GLY A 135 -6.03 1.20 -22.08
C GLY A 135 -5.67 1.68 -20.67
N MET A 136 -4.43 2.17 -20.46
CA MET A 136 -3.96 2.63 -19.15
C MET A 136 -4.74 3.86 -18.63
N ALA A 137 -5.39 4.63 -19.51
CA ALA A 137 -6.24 5.74 -19.10
C ALA A 137 -7.45 5.30 -18.28
N HIS A 138 -7.96 4.09 -18.51
CA HIS A 138 -9.18 3.55 -17.89
C HIS A 138 -8.96 2.94 -16.49
N VAL A 139 -7.70 2.84 -16.06
CA VAL A 139 -7.28 2.22 -14.78
C VAL A 139 -6.62 3.24 -13.84
N ARG A 140 -6.89 4.53 -14.03
CA ARG A 140 -6.36 5.61 -13.19
C ARG A 140 -7.15 5.78 -11.90
N GLY A 141 -6.44 6.20 -10.85
CA GLY A 141 -7.03 6.57 -9.56
C GLY A 141 -7.01 5.43 -8.54
N MET A 142 -7.32 5.76 -7.28
CA MET A 142 -7.37 4.80 -6.20
C MET A 142 -8.68 4.00 -6.22
N ARG A 143 -8.61 2.73 -5.82
CA ARG A 143 -9.76 1.86 -5.55
C ARG A 143 -9.67 1.36 -4.11
N MET A 144 -10.82 1.16 -3.48
CA MET A 144 -10.93 0.75 -2.08
C MET A 144 -11.74 -0.54 -2.01
N GLY A 145 -11.11 -1.59 -1.50
CA GLY A 145 -11.64 -2.94 -1.57
C GLY A 145 -10.52 -3.97 -1.69
N TYR A 146 -10.88 -5.25 -1.55
CA TYR A 146 -9.96 -6.36 -1.81
C TYR A 146 -9.95 -6.67 -3.30
N SER A 147 -8.75 -6.88 -3.84
CA SER A 147 -8.52 -7.11 -5.26
C SER A 147 -7.60 -8.33 -5.44
N PRO A 148 -8.12 -9.45 -5.97
CA PRO A 148 -7.33 -10.67 -6.19
C PRO A 148 -6.39 -10.57 -7.40
N LEU A 149 -5.52 -9.56 -7.40
CA LEU A 149 -4.64 -9.24 -8.51
C LEU A 149 -3.74 -10.41 -8.95
N ILE A 150 -3.24 -11.20 -7.99
CA ILE A 150 -2.32 -12.30 -8.28
C ILE A 150 -3.03 -13.49 -8.94
N ALA A 151 -4.36 -13.56 -8.87
CA ALA A 151 -5.12 -14.58 -9.60
C ALA A 151 -5.03 -14.41 -11.13
N LEU A 152 -4.63 -13.23 -11.62
CA LEU A 152 -4.44 -12.96 -13.05
C LEU A 152 -3.21 -13.65 -13.66
N ILE A 153 -2.31 -14.19 -12.84
CA ILE A 153 -1.11 -14.91 -13.32
C ILE A 153 -1.46 -16.10 -14.20
N GLU A 154 -2.54 -16.82 -13.92
CA GLU A 154 -2.96 -17.94 -14.75
C GLU A 154 -3.55 -17.51 -16.10
N PRO A 155 -4.45 -16.51 -16.18
CA PRO A 155 -4.82 -15.87 -17.44
C PRO A 155 -3.62 -15.36 -18.25
N VAL A 156 -2.62 -14.77 -17.61
CA VAL A 156 -1.35 -14.36 -18.25
C VAL A 156 -0.65 -15.55 -18.90
N ARG A 157 -0.45 -16.63 -18.13
CA ARG A 157 0.16 -17.87 -18.63
C ARG A 157 -0.65 -18.48 -19.77
N ALA A 158 -1.98 -18.51 -19.65
CA ALA A 158 -2.88 -19.07 -20.65
C ALA A 158 -2.86 -18.30 -21.98
N LYS A 159 -2.60 -16.98 -21.94
CA LYS A 159 -2.42 -16.13 -23.13
C LYS A 159 -0.99 -16.14 -23.67
N GLY A 160 -0.06 -16.82 -23.00
CA GLY A 160 1.33 -16.92 -23.42
C GLY A 160 2.15 -15.64 -23.20
N TYR A 161 1.66 -14.71 -22.37
CA TYR A 161 2.42 -13.51 -22.03
C TYR A 161 3.58 -13.85 -21.10
N LYS A 162 4.76 -13.30 -21.40
CA LYS A 162 6.03 -13.64 -20.70
C LYS A 162 6.72 -12.42 -20.12
N ARG A 163 6.42 -11.22 -20.62
CA ARG A 163 6.96 -9.95 -20.14
C ARG A 163 5.83 -9.19 -19.47
N VAL A 164 5.85 -9.10 -18.15
CA VAL A 164 4.71 -8.65 -17.34
C VAL A 164 5.10 -7.42 -16.51
N ALA A 165 4.20 -6.45 -16.45
CA ALA A 165 4.24 -5.40 -15.44
C ALA A 165 3.10 -5.59 -14.43
N VAL A 166 3.33 -5.25 -13.17
CA VAL A 166 2.30 -5.29 -12.11
C VAL A 166 2.27 -3.96 -11.38
N ILE A 167 1.09 -3.33 -11.30
CA ILE A 167 0.81 -2.23 -10.38
C ILE A 167 0.03 -2.80 -9.20
N GLY A 168 0.67 -2.93 -8.05
CA GLY A 168 0.09 -3.64 -6.91
C GLY A 168 0.42 -3.03 -5.56
N ILE A 169 -0.37 -3.42 -4.56
CA ILE A 169 -0.15 -3.08 -3.15
C ILE A 169 0.77 -4.13 -2.47
N PRO A 170 1.31 -3.85 -1.27
CA PRO A 170 2.35 -4.67 -0.64
C PRO A 170 2.00 -6.15 -0.46
N CYS A 171 0.77 -6.49 -0.05
CA CYS A 171 0.36 -7.88 0.14
C CYS A 171 0.19 -8.68 -1.16
N GLN A 172 -0.08 -8.01 -2.27
CA GLN A 172 -0.08 -8.61 -3.60
C GLN A 172 1.36 -8.80 -4.10
N VAL A 173 2.18 -7.76 -3.96
CA VAL A 173 3.59 -7.80 -4.40
C VAL A 173 4.40 -8.83 -3.63
N TYR A 174 4.18 -8.95 -2.31
CA TYR A 174 4.82 -10.00 -1.51
C TYR A 174 4.50 -11.39 -2.06
N ALA A 175 3.21 -11.68 -2.29
CA ALA A 175 2.78 -12.96 -2.81
C ALA A 175 3.33 -13.24 -4.22
N LEU A 176 3.34 -12.23 -5.09
CA LEU A 176 3.93 -12.30 -6.42
C LEU A 176 5.42 -12.68 -6.35
N ARG A 177 6.19 -11.98 -5.52
CA ARG A 177 7.65 -12.20 -5.39
C ARG A 177 7.98 -13.54 -4.72
N ALA A 178 7.13 -14.00 -3.81
CA ALA A 178 7.27 -15.33 -3.22
C ALA A 178 7.09 -16.46 -4.24
N LEU A 179 6.18 -16.27 -5.21
CA LEU A 179 5.88 -17.23 -6.27
C LEU A 179 6.66 -17.01 -7.56
N GLU A 180 7.43 -15.92 -7.68
CA GLU A 180 8.03 -15.43 -8.94
C GLU A 180 8.80 -16.51 -9.72
N THR A 181 9.55 -17.38 -9.01
CA THR A 181 10.35 -18.44 -9.63
C THR A 181 9.50 -19.56 -10.25
N GLU A 182 8.22 -19.66 -9.89
CA GLU A 182 7.27 -20.64 -10.42
C GLU A 182 6.50 -20.10 -11.64
N LEU A 183 6.64 -18.80 -11.97
CA LEU A 183 5.79 -18.13 -12.96
C LEU A 183 6.30 -18.23 -14.41
N ASP A 184 7.56 -18.63 -14.60
CA ASP A 184 8.18 -18.79 -15.93
C ASP A 184 8.01 -17.53 -16.82
N LEU A 185 8.41 -16.38 -16.29
CA LEU A 185 8.36 -15.07 -16.96
C LEU A 185 9.76 -14.68 -17.47
N ASP A 186 9.81 -14.10 -18.67
CA ASP A 186 11.04 -13.54 -19.25
C ASP A 186 11.41 -12.21 -18.59
N ALA A 187 10.40 -11.42 -18.21
CA ALA A 187 10.57 -10.15 -17.52
C ALA A 187 9.41 -9.86 -16.57
N LEU A 188 9.73 -9.33 -15.39
CA LEU A 188 8.76 -8.84 -14.42
C LEU A 188 9.16 -7.45 -13.92
N TYR A 189 8.29 -6.46 -14.16
CA TYR A 189 8.40 -5.10 -13.61
C TYR A 189 7.32 -4.87 -12.56
N VAL A 190 7.70 -4.42 -11.36
CA VAL A 190 6.73 -4.16 -10.28
C VAL A 190 6.74 -2.69 -9.89
N ILE A 191 5.62 -2.02 -10.18
CA ILE A 191 5.33 -0.64 -9.75
C ILE A 191 4.46 -0.74 -8.49
N GLY A 192 5.09 -0.60 -7.33
CA GLY A 192 4.40 -0.68 -6.06
C GLY A 192 3.72 0.64 -5.69
N THR A 193 2.60 0.58 -5.00
CA THR A 193 2.06 1.71 -4.23
C THR A 193 2.14 1.40 -2.74
N PRO A 194 2.39 2.40 -1.87
CA PRO A 194 2.28 2.18 -0.44
C PRO A 194 0.82 1.91 -0.07
N CYS A 195 0.59 1.09 0.94
CA CYS A 195 -0.75 0.81 1.43
C CYS A 195 -0.73 0.63 2.94
N SER A 196 -1.63 1.33 3.61
CA SER A 196 -2.07 1.01 4.96
C SER A 196 -3.59 1.02 4.98
N ASP A 197 -4.18 0.31 5.93
CA ASP A 197 -5.57 0.52 6.34
C ASP A 197 -6.58 0.39 5.18
N ASN A 198 -6.48 -0.69 4.39
CA ASN A 198 -7.51 -1.04 3.41
C ASN A 198 -8.72 -1.69 4.10
N THR A 199 -9.86 -1.74 3.42
CA THR A 199 -11.12 -2.31 3.91
C THR A 199 -11.94 -2.86 2.74
N THR A 200 -13.05 -3.54 2.99
CA THR A 200 -14.02 -3.89 1.94
C THR A 200 -14.67 -2.63 1.34
N THR A 201 -15.11 -2.71 0.10
CA THR A 201 -15.77 -1.60 -0.58
C THR A 201 -17.04 -1.15 0.14
N GLU A 202 -17.81 -2.09 0.69
CA GLU A 202 -19.05 -1.81 1.44
C GLU A 202 -18.77 -1.00 2.70
N ARG A 203 -17.73 -1.39 3.45
CA ARG A 203 -17.26 -0.61 4.61
C ARG A 203 -16.76 0.75 4.15
N PHE A 204 -16.04 0.85 3.05
CA PHE A 204 -15.58 2.14 2.54
C PHE A 204 -16.75 3.09 2.22
N HIS A 205 -17.83 2.61 1.62
CA HIS A 205 -19.06 3.40 1.43
C HIS A 205 -19.69 3.86 2.75
N GLN A 206 -19.66 3.03 3.81
CA GLN A 206 -20.08 3.45 5.16
C GLN A 206 -19.21 4.62 5.67
N PHE A 207 -17.91 4.61 5.39
CA PHE A 207 -17.02 5.72 5.73
C PHE A 207 -17.35 6.98 4.93
N LEU A 208 -17.55 6.88 3.61
CA LEU A 208 -17.92 8.03 2.78
C LEU A 208 -19.22 8.71 3.27
N ALA A 209 -20.21 7.91 3.67
CA ALA A 209 -21.48 8.40 4.22
C ALA A 209 -21.32 9.18 5.54
N LEU A 210 -20.21 8.99 6.27
CA LEU A 210 -19.90 9.80 7.45
C LEU A 210 -19.22 11.13 7.11
N LEU A 211 -18.68 11.30 5.90
CA LEU A 211 -17.91 12.47 5.49
C LEU A 211 -18.73 13.51 4.72
N SER A 212 -19.84 13.08 4.10
CA SER A 212 -20.67 13.90 3.23
C SER A 212 -22.14 13.45 3.28
N ASP A 213 -23.05 14.40 3.12
CA ASP A 213 -24.47 14.16 2.84
C ASP A 213 -24.72 13.67 1.41
N GLN A 214 -23.75 13.85 0.52
CA GLN A 214 -23.74 13.37 -0.87
C GLN A 214 -22.55 12.43 -1.11
N PRO A 215 -22.50 11.24 -0.48
CA PRO A 215 -21.35 10.35 -0.59
C PRO A 215 -21.14 9.78 -2.00
N GLY A 216 -22.22 9.54 -2.76
CA GLY A 216 -22.15 9.03 -4.13
C GLY A 216 -21.50 9.98 -5.13
N ALA A 217 -21.50 11.28 -4.84
CA ALA A 217 -20.86 12.30 -5.69
C ALA A 217 -19.35 12.44 -5.42
N ILE A 218 -18.77 11.71 -4.45
CA ILE A 218 -17.34 11.77 -4.14
C ILE A 218 -16.57 10.97 -5.19
N THR A 219 -15.65 11.64 -5.89
CA THR A 219 -14.82 11.04 -6.95
C THR A 219 -13.37 10.82 -6.54
N TYR A 220 -12.97 11.43 -5.42
CA TYR A 220 -11.59 11.45 -4.96
C TYR A 220 -11.56 11.49 -3.44
N LEU A 221 -10.64 10.73 -2.86
CA LEU A 221 -10.32 10.75 -1.44
C LEU A 221 -8.81 10.53 -1.28
N GLU A 222 -8.14 11.35 -0.48
CA GLU A 222 -6.72 11.16 -0.15
C GLU A 222 -6.44 11.57 1.29
N PHE A 223 -5.68 10.74 2.01
CA PHE A 223 -5.18 11.03 3.35
C PHE A 223 -3.80 11.67 3.22
N ARG A 224 -3.74 13.00 3.18
CA ARG A 224 -2.52 13.73 2.84
C ARG A 224 -1.53 13.81 4.01
N ALA A 225 -0.26 14.05 3.67
CA ALA A 225 0.83 14.22 4.64
C ALA A 225 0.73 15.51 5.49
N ASP A 226 -0.22 16.40 5.18
CA ASP A 226 -0.51 17.62 5.96
C ASP A 226 -1.63 17.44 7.00
N TYR A 227 -1.95 16.18 7.35
CA TYR A 227 -2.98 15.81 8.33
C TYR A 227 -4.41 16.18 7.93
N GLN A 228 -4.67 16.28 6.63
CA GLN A 228 -6.00 16.53 6.07
C GLN A 228 -6.42 15.40 5.13
N VAL A 229 -7.71 15.08 5.15
CA VAL A 229 -8.36 14.28 4.10
C VAL A 229 -8.91 15.24 3.06
N GLU A 230 -8.48 15.09 1.81
CA GLU A 230 -9.03 15.81 0.67
C GLU A 230 -10.13 14.98 0.02
N LEU A 231 -11.28 15.60 -0.24
CA LEU A 231 -12.38 15.06 -1.02
C LEU A 231 -12.60 15.93 -2.25
N ARG A 232 -12.86 15.30 -3.39
CA ARG A 232 -13.34 15.99 -4.60
C ARG A 232 -14.65 15.37 -5.06
N PHE A 233 -15.48 16.20 -5.66
CA PHE A 233 -16.83 15.84 -6.07
C PHE A 233 -16.99 15.93 -7.59
N GLU A 234 -18.03 15.29 -8.13
CA GLU A 234 -18.34 15.28 -9.57
C GLU A 234 -18.59 16.68 -10.13
N ASP A 235 -19.18 17.56 -9.33
CA ASP A 235 -19.45 18.96 -9.68
C ASP A 235 -18.21 19.88 -9.53
N GLY A 236 -17.04 19.31 -9.26
CA GLY A 236 -15.78 20.03 -9.11
C GLY A 236 -15.54 20.63 -7.73
N ARG A 237 -16.48 20.52 -6.78
CA ARG A 237 -16.26 20.96 -5.39
C ARG A 237 -15.08 20.21 -4.78
N ARG A 238 -14.39 20.88 -3.85
CA ARG A 238 -13.31 20.30 -3.03
C ARG A 238 -13.60 20.58 -1.55
N LYS A 239 -13.34 19.58 -0.70
CA LYS A 239 -13.50 19.68 0.75
C LYS A 239 -12.27 19.09 1.43
N THR A 240 -11.77 19.77 2.46
CA THR A 240 -10.70 19.22 3.31
C THR A 240 -11.19 19.02 4.74
N ILE A 241 -10.83 17.88 5.33
CA ILE A 241 -11.23 17.49 6.68
C ILE A 241 -9.97 17.16 7.49
N PRO A 242 -9.65 17.90 8.57
CA PRO A 242 -8.54 17.54 9.44
C PRO A 242 -8.70 16.13 10.04
N PHE A 243 -7.61 15.37 10.17
CA PHE A 243 -7.65 13.99 10.70
C PHE A 243 -8.36 13.87 12.06
N LEU A 244 -8.15 14.84 12.96
CA LEU A 244 -8.79 14.87 14.29
C LEU A 244 -10.31 15.10 14.26
N LYS A 245 -10.84 15.53 13.11
CA LYS A 245 -12.28 15.73 12.90
C LYS A 245 -12.91 14.57 12.15
N LEU A 246 -12.14 13.57 11.74
CA LEU A 246 -12.69 12.39 11.09
C LEU A 246 -13.52 11.57 12.10
N PRO A 247 -14.72 11.13 11.72
CA PRO A 247 -15.63 10.38 12.59
C PRO A 247 -15.22 8.90 12.70
N ILE A 248 -13.92 8.60 12.81
CA ILE A 248 -13.39 7.24 12.81
C ILE A 248 -13.95 6.42 13.98
N SER A 249 -14.21 7.05 15.13
CA SER A 249 -14.81 6.38 16.29
C SER A 249 -16.25 5.89 16.07
N LYS A 250 -16.91 6.30 14.98
CA LYS A 250 -18.25 5.82 14.59
C LYS A 250 -18.21 4.60 13.66
N LEU A 251 -17.02 4.26 13.15
CA LEU A 251 -16.84 3.08 12.33
C LEU A 251 -16.79 1.82 13.21
N PRO A 252 -17.20 0.66 12.67
CA PRO A 252 -17.18 -0.57 13.43
C PRO A 252 -15.74 -1.01 13.76
N PRO A 253 -15.51 -1.76 14.86
CA PRO A 253 -14.16 -2.13 15.30
C PRO A 253 -13.37 -2.99 14.30
N ASP A 254 -14.07 -3.69 13.41
CA ASP A 254 -13.54 -4.53 12.33
C ASP A 254 -13.43 -3.79 10.98
N PHE A 255 -13.65 -2.47 10.95
CA PHE A 255 -13.57 -1.68 9.72
C PHE A 255 -12.25 -1.92 8.99
N PHE A 256 -11.13 -1.86 9.71
CA PHE A 256 -9.86 -2.36 9.18
C PHE A 256 -9.70 -3.83 9.61
N PRO A 257 -9.55 -4.77 8.66
CA PRO A 257 -9.34 -6.16 8.99
C PRO A 257 -8.03 -6.33 9.76
N LEU A 258 -7.92 -7.40 10.55
CA LEU A 258 -6.72 -7.65 11.35
C LEU A 258 -5.45 -7.69 10.48
N THR A 259 -5.53 -8.28 9.29
CA THR A 259 -4.49 -8.27 8.25
C THR A 259 -3.97 -6.86 7.91
N CYS A 260 -4.84 -5.88 7.65
CA CYS A 260 -4.39 -4.50 7.37
C CYS A 260 -3.84 -3.83 8.63
N ARG A 261 -4.39 -4.14 9.81
CA ARG A 261 -3.87 -3.64 11.09
C ARG A 261 -2.50 -4.22 11.43
N THR A 262 -2.17 -5.41 10.94
CA THR A 262 -0.92 -6.14 11.23
C THR A 262 0.02 -6.28 10.03
N CYS A 263 -0.27 -5.58 8.94
CA CYS A 263 0.62 -5.50 7.78
C CYS A 263 1.94 -4.84 8.19
N VAL A 264 3.05 -5.47 7.85
CA VAL A 264 4.40 -5.03 8.19
C VAL A 264 5.11 -4.31 7.03
N ASP A 265 4.45 -4.17 5.89
CA ASP A 265 5.04 -3.58 4.69
C ASP A 265 4.19 -2.43 4.16
N TYR A 266 4.31 -1.26 4.77
CA TYR A 266 3.63 -0.06 4.30
C TYR A 266 4.26 0.47 3.00
N THR A 267 5.57 0.31 2.83
CA THR A 267 6.32 0.96 1.73
C THR A 267 6.37 0.14 0.45
N ASN A 268 5.79 -1.06 0.44
CA ASN A 268 5.84 -1.98 -0.68
C ASN A 268 7.30 -2.34 -1.02
N VAL A 269 7.99 -2.93 -0.04
CA VAL A 269 9.45 -3.06 -0.07
C VAL A 269 9.97 -3.91 -1.22
N LEU A 270 9.17 -4.86 -1.70
CA LEU A 270 9.56 -5.80 -2.74
C LEU A 270 9.21 -5.34 -4.18
N ALA A 271 8.78 -4.08 -4.35
CA ALA A 271 8.59 -3.47 -5.66
C ALA A 271 9.94 -3.14 -6.35
N ASP A 272 9.94 -2.87 -7.65
CA ASP A 272 11.13 -2.30 -8.31
C ASP A 272 11.19 -0.78 -8.10
N ILE A 273 10.02 -0.12 -8.13
CA ILE A 273 9.83 1.27 -7.74
C ILE A 273 8.53 1.38 -6.94
N THR A 274 8.56 2.09 -5.81
CA THR A 274 7.35 2.45 -5.07
C THR A 274 6.95 3.89 -5.43
N VAL A 275 5.70 4.09 -5.86
CA VAL A 275 5.10 5.38 -6.16
C VAL A 275 4.07 5.72 -5.08
N GLY A 276 4.41 6.65 -4.19
CA GLY A 276 3.62 7.03 -3.02
C GLY A 276 3.48 8.53 -2.81
N TYR A 277 3.22 8.93 -1.58
CA TYR A 277 3.05 10.35 -1.19
C TYR A 277 3.69 10.71 0.16
N MET A 278 3.90 9.74 1.06
CA MET A 278 4.22 10.02 2.48
C MET A 278 5.47 10.91 2.66
N GLY A 279 6.53 10.64 1.89
CA GLY A 279 7.77 11.43 1.91
C GLY A 279 7.79 12.62 0.95
N GLY A 280 6.68 12.91 0.27
CA GLY A 280 6.64 13.78 -0.91
C GLY A 280 6.30 15.25 -0.62
N GLU A 281 6.01 15.61 0.63
CA GLU A 281 5.74 17.00 1.05
C GLU A 281 4.66 17.72 0.22
N GLY A 282 3.61 17.00 -0.20
CA GLY A 282 2.54 17.53 -1.04
C GLY A 282 2.69 17.19 -2.53
N GLU A 283 3.78 16.51 -2.90
CA GLU A 283 3.99 15.84 -4.19
C GLU A 283 3.99 14.31 -4.00
N GLN A 284 4.24 13.57 -5.08
CA GLN A 284 4.46 12.13 -4.97
C GLN A 284 5.87 11.85 -4.44
N TRP A 285 6.05 10.71 -3.80
CA TRP A 285 7.32 10.21 -3.27
C TRP A 285 7.67 8.91 -3.96
N LEU A 286 8.83 8.86 -4.61
CA LEU A 286 9.32 7.66 -5.27
C LEU A 286 10.45 7.04 -4.45
N LEU A 287 10.38 5.74 -4.24
CA LEU A 287 11.50 4.92 -3.76
C LEU A 287 11.96 4.05 -4.91
N VAL A 288 13.14 4.35 -5.45
CA VAL A 288 13.74 3.56 -6.51
C VAL A 288 14.57 2.45 -5.86
N ARG A 289 14.15 1.20 -6.01
CA ARG A 289 14.62 0.10 -5.15
C ARG A 289 15.80 -0.67 -5.74
N ASN A 290 15.77 -0.90 -7.05
CA ASN A 290 16.79 -1.66 -7.78
C ASN A 290 17.01 -1.08 -9.20
N ALA A 291 17.83 -1.75 -10.00
CA ALA A 291 18.15 -1.32 -11.36
C ALA A 291 16.90 -1.27 -12.28
N ARG A 292 15.96 -2.21 -12.12
CA ARG A 292 14.68 -2.17 -12.85
C ARG A 292 13.87 -0.92 -12.48
N GLY A 293 13.87 -0.55 -11.20
CA GLY A 293 13.24 0.68 -10.73
C GLY A 293 13.83 1.95 -11.35
N GLU A 294 15.16 2.01 -11.50
CA GLU A 294 15.82 3.15 -12.18
C GLU A 294 15.41 3.18 -13.65
N ALA A 295 15.47 2.03 -14.34
CA ALA A 295 15.05 1.93 -15.73
C ALA A 295 13.58 2.38 -15.93
N LEU A 296 12.68 2.04 -14.99
CA LEU A 296 11.31 2.54 -15.00
C LEU A 296 11.26 4.06 -14.89
N LEU A 297 11.94 4.66 -13.91
CA LEU A 297 11.95 6.10 -13.73
C LEU A 297 12.52 6.84 -14.96
N ASP A 298 13.55 6.26 -15.58
CA ASP A 298 14.19 6.81 -16.78
C ASP A 298 13.23 6.90 -17.98
N LEU A 299 12.23 6.01 -18.08
CA LEU A 299 11.19 6.06 -19.14
C LEU A 299 10.39 7.36 -19.15
N ILE A 300 10.36 8.09 -18.04
CA ILE A 300 9.59 9.32 -17.84
C ILE A 300 10.46 10.49 -17.35
N ALA A 301 11.79 10.39 -17.43
CA ALA A 301 12.70 11.40 -16.88
C ALA A 301 12.41 12.82 -17.43
N ASP A 302 12.11 12.93 -18.73
CA ASP A 302 11.76 14.21 -19.37
C ASP A 302 10.34 14.69 -19.05
N GLU A 303 9.45 13.80 -18.62
CA GLU A 303 8.07 14.11 -18.24
C GLU A 303 7.92 14.44 -16.75
N ALA A 304 8.88 14.03 -15.91
CA ALA A 304 8.84 14.18 -14.46
C ALA A 304 9.70 15.35 -13.96
N ALA A 305 9.16 16.12 -13.02
CA ALA A 305 9.94 17.01 -12.17
C ALA A 305 10.38 16.22 -10.93
N LEU A 306 11.68 16.19 -10.65
CA LEU A 306 12.26 15.48 -9.51
C LEU A 306 12.94 16.46 -8.55
N ALA A 307 12.81 16.22 -7.26
CA ALA A 307 13.50 16.99 -6.21
C ALA A 307 13.90 16.07 -5.05
N GLU A 308 14.87 16.51 -4.25
CA GLU A 308 15.23 15.80 -3.02
C GLU A 308 14.10 15.91 -1.97
N PRO A 309 13.78 14.82 -1.26
CA PRO A 309 12.77 14.86 -0.21
C PRO A 309 13.28 15.60 1.03
N GLY A 310 12.47 16.51 1.57
CA GLY A 310 12.76 17.14 2.85
C GLY A 310 12.60 16.18 4.04
N SER A 311 13.19 16.54 5.17
CA SER A 311 13.04 15.81 6.45
C SER A 311 13.06 16.81 7.59
N LYS A 312 11.93 17.01 8.28
CA LYS A 312 11.80 18.02 9.35
C LYS A 312 10.91 17.53 10.49
N GLY A 313 11.15 18.06 11.69
CA GLY A 313 10.37 17.77 12.90
C GLY A 313 10.91 16.56 13.67
N LYS A 314 10.17 16.13 14.70
CA LYS A 314 10.50 14.97 15.53
C LYS A 314 9.29 14.05 15.63
N ARG A 315 9.45 12.79 15.25
CA ARG A 315 8.34 11.81 15.28
C ARG A 315 8.09 11.16 16.64
N GLN A 316 9.09 11.08 17.52
CA GLN A 316 9.05 10.30 18.77
C GLN A 316 7.76 10.51 19.56
N THR A 317 7.42 11.75 19.91
CA THR A 317 6.22 12.07 20.72
C THR A 317 4.92 11.70 19.99
N ALA A 318 4.87 11.87 18.67
CA ALA A 318 3.69 11.51 17.89
C ALA A 318 3.48 9.99 17.87
N VAL A 319 4.55 9.21 17.70
CA VAL A 319 4.47 7.74 17.72
C VAL A 319 4.15 7.22 19.12
N THR A 320 4.80 7.73 20.18
CA THR A 320 4.45 7.37 21.58
C THR A 320 2.99 7.68 21.90
N GLY A 321 2.49 8.84 21.47
CA GLY A 321 1.08 9.21 21.64
C GLY A 321 0.12 8.28 20.90
N PHE A 322 0.49 7.86 19.68
CA PHE A 322 -0.26 6.86 18.92
C PHE A 322 -0.30 5.51 19.64
N ILE A 323 0.85 4.98 20.08
CA ILE A 323 0.95 3.72 20.84
C ILE A 323 0.02 3.73 22.05
N ALA A 324 0.13 4.76 22.90
CA ALA A 324 -0.70 4.88 24.10
C ALA A 324 -2.20 4.95 23.77
N ASN A 325 -2.58 5.56 22.65
CA ASN A 325 -3.98 5.60 22.21
C ASN A 325 -4.45 4.24 21.68
N THR A 326 -3.62 3.53 20.94
CA THR A 326 -3.92 2.18 20.41
C THR A 326 -4.08 1.16 21.54
N GLU A 327 -3.25 1.23 22.58
CA GLU A 327 -3.39 0.41 23.80
C GLU A 327 -4.72 0.67 24.51
N ARG A 328 -5.05 1.95 24.75
CA ARG A 328 -6.28 2.38 25.42
C ARG A 328 -7.54 2.11 24.61
N ALA A 329 -7.47 2.19 23.28
CA ALA A 329 -8.57 1.87 22.38
C ALA A 329 -8.90 0.38 22.36
N ALA A 330 -8.20 -0.42 23.17
CA ALA A 330 -8.30 -1.86 23.20
C ALA A 330 -8.08 -2.51 21.81
N GLY A 331 -7.20 -1.93 20.98
CA GLY A 331 -7.01 -2.38 19.61
C GLY A 331 -8.25 -2.19 18.72
N GLY A 332 -9.15 -1.28 19.11
CA GLY A 332 -10.18 -0.71 18.25
C GLY A 332 -9.75 0.64 17.71
N LEU A 333 -10.70 1.36 17.12
CA LEU A 333 -10.49 2.74 16.66
C LEU A 333 -10.45 3.70 17.86
N PRO A 334 -9.80 4.89 17.75
CA PRO A 334 -9.61 5.79 18.88
C PRO A 334 -10.94 6.11 19.60
N LEU A 335 -11.06 5.67 20.86
CA LEU A 335 -12.31 5.73 21.64
C LEU A 335 -12.59 7.11 22.27
N ARG A 336 -11.55 7.91 22.53
CA ARG A 336 -11.69 9.26 23.09
C ARG A 336 -11.27 10.29 22.07
N ALA A 337 -12.25 11.00 21.54
CA ALA A 337 -12.01 12.17 20.76
C ALA A 337 -11.55 13.31 21.70
N MET A 338 -10.47 14.01 21.33
CA MET A 338 -10.01 15.20 22.04
C MET A 338 -11.20 16.17 22.29
N PRO A 339 -11.27 16.92 23.41
CA PRO A 339 -12.39 17.83 23.67
C PRO A 339 -12.64 18.78 22.50
N ASP A 340 -13.91 19.07 22.19
CA ASP A 340 -14.30 19.82 20.99
C ASP A 340 -13.64 21.21 20.93
N TRP A 341 -13.39 21.84 22.08
CA TRP A 341 -12.71 23.14 22.16
C TRP A 341 -11.21 23.06 21.78
N ALA A 342 -10.55 21.93 22.06
CA ALA A 342 -9.12 21.71 21.79
C ALA A 342 -8.86 21.22 20.36
N ARG A 343 -9.86 20.62 19.70
CA ARG A 343 -9.76 20.11 18.31
C ARG A 343 -9.34 21.16 17.28
N PRO A 344 -9.94 22.37 17.23
CA PRO A 344 -9.52 23.40 16.27
C PRO A 344 -8.06 23.84 16.46
N ILE A 345 -7.62 23.97 17.72
CA ILE A 345 -6.28 24.43 18.07
C ILE A 345 -5.24 23.40 17.61
N ALA A 346 -5.41 22.12 17.98
CA ALA A 346 -4.46 21.10 17.58
C ALA A 346 -4.49 20.85 16.06
N ALA A 347 -5.67 20.91 15.43
CA ALA A 347 -5.78 20.79 13.97
C ALA A 347 -5.04 21.91 13.23
N TRP A 348 -4.99 23.12 13.79
CA TRP A 348 -4.20 24.23 13.24
C TRP A 348 -2.70 24.10 13.53
N LEU A 349 -2.33 23.56 14.70
CA LEU A 349 -0.94 23.47 15.15
C LEU A 349 -0.19 22.27 14.52
N MET A 350 -0.81 21.09 14.45
CA MET A 350 -0.15 19.85 14.02
C MET A 350 0.54 19.94 12.65
N PRO A 351 -0.07 20.52 11.59
CA PRO A 351 0.62 20.66 10.31
C PRO A 351 1.89 21.53 10.40
N LYS A 352 1.99 22.42 11.40
CA LYS A 352 3.12 23.35 11.59
C LYS A 352 4.27 22.75 12.39
N ILE A 353 3.97 21.96 13.42
CA ILE A 353 4.97 21.43 14.36
C ILE A 353 5.24 19.94 14.17
N GLY A 354 4.36 19.23 13.46
CA GLY A 354 4.45 17.80 13.23
C GLY A 354 5.62 17.41 12.31
N PRO A 355 6.03 16.13 12.30
CA PRO A 355 7.01 15.63 11.35
C PRO A 355 6.55 15.87 9.90
N ARG A 356 7.50 16.17 9.01
CA ARG A 356 7.26 16.43 7.57
C ARG A 356 8.26 15.69 6.70
N GLY A 357 7.86 15.43 5.46
CA GLY A 357 8.66 14.71 4.47
C GLY A 357 9.06 13.32 4.99
N LEU A 358 10.34 12.97 4.89
CA LEU A 358 10.82 11.66 5.36
C LEU A 358 10.57 11.41 6.85
N GLU A 359 10.57 12.43 7.71
CA GLU A 359 10.22 12.23 9.13
C GLU A 359 8.76 11.82 9.32
N PHE A 360 7.85 12.34 8.49
CA PHE A 360 6.45 11.91 8.51
C PHE A 360 6.33 10.46 8.04
N ALA A 361 7.02 10.11 6.95
CA ALA A 361 7.06 8.74 6.45
C ALA A 361 7.60 7.74 7.50
N ARG A 362 8.71 8.07 8.18
CA ARG A 362 9.25 7.25 9.29
C ARG A 362 8.24 7.12 10.43
N ALA A 363 7.55 8.20 10.80
CA ALA A 363 6.51 8.17 11.83
C ALA A 363 5.37 7.20 11.48
N ARG A 364 4.91 7.22 10.22
CA ARG A 364 3.83 6.35 9.73
C ARG A 364 4.25 4.88 9.70
N VAL A 365 5.49 4.58 9.31
CA VAL A 365 6.05 3.22 9.35
C VAL A 365 6.14 2.72 10.80
N GLU A 366 6.68 3.51 11.71
CA GLU A 366 6.82 3.13 13.13
C GLU A 366 5.45 2.98 13.83
N MET A 367 4.47 3.84 13.50
CA MET A 367 3.08 3.69 13.96
C MET A 367 2.49 2.36 13.49
N LYS A 368 2.64 2.00 12.21
CA LYS A 368 2.15 0.71 11.71
C LYS A 368 2.86 -0.48 12.34
N ALA A 369 4.18 -0.42 12.48
CA ALA A 369 4.96 -1.46 13.15
C ALA A 369 4.48 -1.68 14.59
N SER A 370 4.24 -0.59 15.33
CA SER A 370 3.74 -0.65 16.70
C SER A 370 2.31 -1.19 16.77
N GLU A 371 1.46 -0.79 15.83
CA GLU A 371 0.10 -1.30 15.68
C GLU A 371 0.11 -2.83 15.48
N THR A 372 0.97 -3.34 14.59
CA THR A 372 1.12 -4.78 14.37
C THR A 372 1.37 -5.55 15.66
N VAL A 373 2.35 -5.11 16.47
CA VAL A 373 2.67 -5.76 17.75
C VAL A 373 1.46 -5.75 18.69
N LEU A 374 0.82 -4.59 18.87
CA LEU A 374 -0.29 -4.41 19.81
C LEU A 374 -1.54 -5.22 19.43
N HIS A 375 -1.89 -5.29 18.14
CA HIS A 375 -3.06 -6.07 17.70
C HIS A 375 -2.79 -7.57 17.69
N LEU A 376 -1.60 -8.03 17.26
CA LEU A 376 -1.29 -9.46 17.30
C LEU A 376 -1.22 -9.97 18.74
N ARG A 377 -0.56 -9.26 19.65
CA ARG A 377 -0.48 -9.64 21.07
C ARG A 377 -1.85 -9.82 21.70
N ARG A 378 -2.83 -9.02 21.27
CA ARG A 378 -4.21 -9.08 21.76
C ARG A 378 -5.07 -10.15 21.09
N GLN A 379 -4.99 -10.28 19.77
CA GLN A 379 -5.97 -11.03 18.97
C GLN A 379 -5.43 -12.38 18.48
N GLU A 380 -4.13 -12.47 18.19
CA GLU A 380 -3.49 -13.64 17.60
C GLU A 380 -2.08 -13.89 18.20
N PRO A 381 -1.90 -13.95 19.53
CA PRO A 381 -0.56 -13.97 20.16
C PRO A 381 0.27 -15.18 19.72
N ARG A 382 -0.37 -16.33 19.47
CA ARG A 382 0.30 -17.55 18.99
C ARG A 382 0.94 -17.40 17.60
N ARG A 383 0.53 -16.41 16.82
CA ARG A 383 1.04 -16.16 15.47
C ARG A 383 2.19 -15.16 15.43
N MET A 384 2.42 -14.39 16.49
CA MET A 384 3.42 -13.32 16.52
C MET A 384 4.81 -13.78 16.10
N LYS A 385 5.25 -14.94 16.62
CA LYS A 385 6.55 -15.54 16.32
C LYS A 385 6.79 -15.81 14.82
N ASN A 386 5.72 -15.97 14.05
CA ASN A 386 5.80 -16.20 12.62
C ASN A 386 5.53 -14.93 11.83
N MET A 387 4.57 -14.09 12.27
CA MET A 387 4.08 -12.94 11.51
C MET A 387 4.89 -11.66 11.66
N ILE A 388 5.74 -11.53 12.69
CA ILE A 388 6.49 -10.30 12.97
C ILE A 388 7.98 -10.50 12.63
N PRO A 389 8.45 -9.99 11.48
CA PRO A 389 9.87 -10.01 11.14
C PRO A 389 10.73 -9.15 12.08
N ASP A 390 12.02 -9.46 12.15
CA ASP A 390 12.98 -8.79 13.04
C ASP A 390 13.14 -7.29 12.82
N HIS A 391 12.97 -6.80 11.59
CA HIS A 391 13.03 -5.36 11.34
C HIS A 391 11.88 -4.60 12.02
N VAL A 392 10.72 -5.24 12.22
CA VAL A 392 9.58 -4.65 12.94
C VAL A 392 9.93 -4.49 14.42
N TRP A 393 10.54 -5.50 15.03
CA TRP A 393 11.02 -5.40 16.42
C TRP A 393 12.05 -4.27 16.59
N ARG A 394 12.97 -4.11 15.63
CA ARG A 394 13.94 -3.00 15.63
C ARG A 394 13.26 -1.63 15.49
N LEU A 395 12.21 -1.51 14.68
CA LEU A 395 11.45 -0.26 14.52
C LEU A 395 10.73 0.18 15.81
N VAL A 396 10.22 -0.77 16.60
CA VAL A 396 9.40 -0.46 17.78
C VAL A 396 10.20 -0.40 19.08
N ALA A 397 11.43 -0.93 19.10
CA ALA A 397 12.30 -0.95 20.28
C ALA A 397 12.52 0.44 20.93
N PRO A 398 12.69 1.56 20.19
CA PRO A 398 12.83 2.90 20.78
C PRO A 398 11.60 3.36 21.58
N TYR A 399 10.47 2.68 21.42
CA TYR A 399 9.21 2.98 22.11
C TYR A 399 8.92 2.03 23.28
N GLY A 400 9.87 1.15 23.62
CA GLY A 400 9.75 0.21 24.73
C GLY A 400 9.00 -1.09 24.41
N LEU A 401 8.48 -1.24 23.18
CA LEU A 401 7.90 -2.50 22.71
C LEU A 401 9.02 -3.50 22.41
N LYS A 402 9.00 -4.64 23.11
CA LYS A 402 9.98 -5.72 22.98
C LYS A 402 9.25 -7.06 22.90
N PRO A 403 9.81 -8.07 22.22
CA PRO A 403 9.22 -9.40 22.19
C PRO A 403 9.21 -10.00 23.60
N GLU A 404 8.06 -10.55 23.99
CA GLU A 404 7.90 -11.39 25.18
C GLU A 404 8.20 -12.86 24.84
N ALA A 405 8.24 -13.72 25.86
CA ALA A 405 8.52 -15.14 25.69
C ALA A 405 7.55 -15.79 24.69
N GLY A 406 8.08 -16.36 23.61
CA GLY A 406 7.31 -17.03 22.56
C GLY A 406 6.75 -16.12 21.46
N GLU A 407 7.03 -14.81 21.49
CA GLU A 407 6.55 -13.85 20.47
C GLU A 407 7.50 -13.62 19.29
N ARG A 408 8.77 -14.00 19.44
CA ARG A 408 9.79 -13.93 18.38
C ARG A 408 10.20 -15.35 17.99
N GLY A 409 10.14 -15.66 16.71
CA GLY A 409 10.61 -16.94 16.18
C GLY A 409 12.13 -17.06 16.26
N GLU A 410 12.64 -18.29 16.27
CA GLU A 410 14.08 -18.58 16.23
C GLU A 410 14.68 -18.43 14.82
N HIS A 411 13.87 -18.02 13.84
CA HIS A 411 14.25 -17.90 12.44
C HIS A 411 14.67 -16.47 12.11
N ASP A 412 15.91 -16.14 12.48
CA ASP A 412 16.91 -15.35 11.73
C ASP A 412 18.16 -15.20 12.62
N PRO A 413 19.38 -15.31 12.08
CA PRO A 413 20.58 -15.51 12.90
C PRO A 413 20.92 -14.27 13.75
N PRO A 414 21.51 -14.46 14.94
CA PRO A 414 22.15 -13.37 15.66
C PRO A 414 23.41 -12.96 14.89
N GLY A 415 23.34 -11.85 14.15
CA GLY A 415 24.52 -11.19 13.59
C GLY A 415 24.51 -11.05 12.07
N SER A 416 24.17 -9.83 11.64
CA SER A 416 24.70 -9.17 10.44
C SER A 416 25.16 -7.78 10.87
#